data_AF-A0A0H3CSS7-F1
#
_entry.id   AF-A0A0H3CSS7-F1
#
_cell.length_a   1.000
_cell.length_b   1.000
_cell.length_c   1.000
_cell.angle_alpha   90.00
_cell.angle_beta   90.00
_cell.angle_gamma   90.00
#
_symmetry.space_group_name_H-M   'P 1'
#
loop_
_entity.id
_entity.type
_entity.pdbx_description
1 polymer ?
#
loop_
_entity_poly.entity_id
_entity_poly.type
_entity_poly.pdbx_seq_one_letter_code
_entity_poly.pdbx_strand_id
1 'polypeptide(L)'
;MTKKSTAILCLVLFAVGALTSWLYHYHLEKKQNTEACSVSVVVYHEDARANLTLDFMYTMQKQTGVIALSGTYFKNDKAIASIRRDVSYIWTENKDSFQFTSVKIHEVNEDSLPDNVLGDVLPDFFIYPNHKLNYTILKQGPRGFLFTVGKRPIFFCSR
;
A
#
# COMPACT_ATOMS: atom_id res chain seq x y z
N MET A 1 41.24 -35.53 21.62
CA MET A 1 40.36 -34.46 22.16
C MET A 1 39.74 -34.94 23.46
N THR A 2 39.82 -34.16 24.54
CA THR A 2 39.17 -34.49 25.82
C THR A 2 37.67 -34.17 25.72
N LYS A 3 36.82 -34.96 26.41
CA LYS A 3 35.35 -34.79 26.44
C LYS A 3 34.90 -33.33 26.69
N LYS A 4 35.67 -32.58 27.50
CA LYS A 4 35.46 -31.16 27.78
C LYS A 4 35.70 -30.25 26.56
N SER A 5 36.75 -30.53 25.77
CA SER A 5 37.05 -29.77 24.55
C SER A 5 35.96 -29.94 23.49
N THR A 6 35.40 -31.14 23.36
CA THR A 6 34.27 -31.39 22.45
C THR A 6 33.00 -30.66 22.90
N ALA A 7 32.70 -30.65 24.20
CA ALA A 7 31.53 -29.94 24.74
C ALA A 7 31.61 -28.42 24.55
N ILE A 8 32.80 -27.83 24.73
CA ILE A 8 33.03 -26.40 24.49
C ILE A 8 32.84 -26.05 23.00
N LEU A 9 33.35 -26.89 22.10
CA LEU A 9 33.17 -26.69 20.66
C LEU A 9 31.69 -26.70 20.26
N CYS A 10 30.90 -27.63 20.80
CA CYS A 10 29.46 -27.69 20.56
C CYS A 10 28.72 -26.44 21.07
N LEU A 11 29.07 -25.93 22.26
CA LEU A 11 28.50 -24.69 22.81
C LEU A 11 28.80 -23.47 21.95
N VAL A 12 30.04 -23.35 21.46
CA VAL A 12 30.45 -22.26 20.56
C VAL A 12 29.67 -22.32 19.25
N LEU A 13 29.53 -23.50 18.65
CA LEU A 13 28.74 -23.67 17.42
C LEU A 13 27.26 -23.30 17.63
N PHE A 14 26.68 -23.65 18.78
CA PHE A 14 25.30 -23.29 19.12
C PHE A 14 25.12 -21.79 19.30
N ALA A 15 26.05 -21.13 20.00
CA ALA A 15 26.03 -19.68 20.19
C ALA A 15 26.18 -18.93 18.86
N VAL A 16 27.09 -19.38 18.00
CA VAL A 16 27.28 -18.80 16.65
C VAL A 16 26.02 -19.01 15.80
N GLY A 17 25.42 -20.20 15.82
CA GLY A 17 24.18 -20.49 15.09
C GLY A 17 22.99 -19.64 15.56
N ALA A 18 22.85 -19.43 16.87
CA ALA A 18 21.81 -18.55 17.42
C ALA A 18 22.03 -17.08 16.99
N LEU A 19 23.29 -16.61 17.02
CA LEU A 19 23.62 -15.24 16.63
C LEU A 19 23.35 -15.00 15.15
N THR A 20 23.73 -15.93 14.27
CA THR A 20 23.50 -15.82 12.83
C THR A 20 22.01 -15.87 12.50
N SER A 21 21.23 -16.73 13.17
CA SER A 21 19.78 -16.77 13.01
C SER A 21 19.11 -15.47 13.45
N TRP A 22 19.54 -14.88 14.57
CA TRP A 22 19.00 -13.62 15.06
C TRP A 22 19.31 -12.46 14.11
N LEU A 23 20.57 -12.36 13.65
CA LEU A 23 20.98 -11.36 12.66
C LEU A 23 20.23 -11.53 11.32
N TYR A 24 20.03 -12.76 10.87
CA TYR A 24 19.27 -13.06 9.66
C TYR A 24 17.82 -12.58 9.79
N HIS A 25 17.17 -12.87 10.92
CA HIS A 25 15.79 -12.44 11.17
C HIS A 25 15.67 -10.91 11.22
N TYR A 26 16.59 -10.25 11.92
CA TYR A 26 16.63 -8.78 12.02
C TYR A 26 16.81 -8.13 10.64
N HIS A 27 17.67 -8.69 9.78
CA HIS A 27 17.83 -8.20 8.42
C HIS A 27 16.60 -8.43 7.54
N LEU A 28 15.90 -9.55 7.71
CA LEU A 28 14.66 -9.84 6.97
C LEU A 28 13.54 -8.89 7.35
N GLU A 29 13.31 -8.67 8.65
CA GLU A 29 12.34 -7.70 9.16
C GLU A 29 12.63 -6.29 8.64
N LYS A 30 13.91 -5.92 8.54
CA LYS A 30 14.29 -4.60 8.01
C LYS A 30 13.92 -4.44 6.52
N LYS A 31 14.10 -5.49 5.71
CA LYS A 31 13.70 -5.48 4.28
C LYS A 31 12.19 -5.47 4.07
N GLN A 32 11.41 -6.00 5.00
CA GLN A 32 9.93 -6.00 4.91
C GLN A 32 9.29 -4.64 5.22
N ASN A 33 10.04 -3.60 5.62
CA ASN A 33 9.40 -2.32 5.96
C ASN A 33 8.88 -1.52 4.76
N THR A 34 9.22 -1.92 3.53
CA THR A 34 8.59 -1.40 2.31
C THR A 34 7.65 -2.47 1.79
N GLU A 35 6.43 -2.45 2.29
CA GLU A 35 5.37 -3.32 1.80
C GLU A 35 4.71 -2.62 0.60
N ALA A 36 4.55 -3.39 -0.48
CA ALA A 36 3.89 -2.96 -1.69
C ALA A 36 2.65 -3.82 -1.89
N CYS A 37 1.54 -3.20 -2.27
CA CYS A 37 0.28 -3.88 -2.49
C CYS A 37 -0.44 -3.24 -3.67
N SER A 38 -0.93 -4.06 -4.61
CA SER A 38 -1.58 -3.56 -5.82
C SER A 38 -3.05 -3.95 -5.86
N VAL A 39 -3.86 -3.07 -6.43
CA VAL A 39 -5.29 -3.29 -6.66
C VAL A 39 -5.68 -2.71 -8.01
N SER A 40 -6.51 -3.43 -8.76
CA SER A 40 -7.23 -2.90 -9.92
C SER A 40 -8.71 -2.73 -9.61
N VAL A 41 -9.26 -1.56 -9.91
CA VAL A 41 -10.64 -1.18 -9.65
C VAL A 41 -11.23 -0.55 -10.90
N VAL A 42 -12.50 -0.86 -11.18
CA VAL A 42 -13.28 -0.17 -12.22
C VAL A 42 -14.35 0.64 -11.53
N VAL A 43 -14.36 1.95 -11.79
CA VAL A 43 -15.35 2.89 -11.23
C VAL A 43 -16.27 3.35 -12.36
N TYR A 44 -17.57 3.36 -12.08
CA TYR A 44 -18.60 3.84 -13.00
C TYR A 44 -19.32 5.03 -12.35
N HIS A 45 -19.52 6.08 -13.12
CA HIS A 45 -20.32 7.25 -12.75
C HIS A 45 -21.04 7.77 -14.00
N GLU A 46 -22.37 7.57 -14.07
CA GLU A 46 -23.17 7.91 -15.25
C GLU A 46 -22.59 7.31 -16.57
N ASP A 47 -22.21 8.16 -17.54
CA ASP A 47 -21.60 7.78 -18.81
C ASP A 47 -20.06 7.68 -18.76
N ALA A 48 -19.48 7.89 -17.58
CA ALA A 48 -18.07 7.80 -17.30
C ALA A 48 -17.66 6.46 -16.71
N ARG A 49 -16.50 5.97 -17.12
CA ARG A 49 -15.84 4.79 -16.55
C ARG A 49 -14.36 5.07 -16.37
N ALA A 50 -13.81 4.71 -15.22
CA ALA A 50 -12.37 4.73 -14.98
C ALA A 50 -11.87 3.32 -14.67
N ASN A 51 -10.91 2.84 -15.47
CA ASN A 51 -10.17 1.62 -15.17
C ASN A 51 -8.89 2.04 -14.45
N LEU A 52 -8.78 1.73 -13.17
CA LEU A 52 -7.74 2.24 -12.28
C LEU A 52 -6.91 1.10 -11.71
N THR A 53 -5.62 1.35 -11.53
CA THR A 53 -4.69 0.53 -10.75
C THR A 53 -4.06 1.43 -9.69
N LEU A 54 -4.09 0.98 -8.45
CA LEU A 54 -3.49 1.66 -7.30
C LEU A 54 -2.39 0.77 -6.73
N ASP A 55 -1.16 1.27 -6.74
CA ASP A 55 -0.01 0.62 -6.12
C ASP A 55 0.32 1.33 -4.81
N PHE A 56 -0.02 0.70 -3.69
CA PHE A 56 0.25 1.19 -2.34
C PHE A 56 1.66 0.80 -1.93
N MET A 57 2.51 1.78 -1.69
CA MET A 57 3.82 1.62 -1.08
C MET A 57 3.80 2.28 0.29
N TYR A 58 4.15 1.58 1.36
CA TYR A 58 4.08 2.14 2.72
C TYR A 58 5.24 1.71 3.61
N THR A 59 5.41 2.47 4.70
CA THR A 59 6.40 2.19 5.75
C THR A 59 5.73 2.26 7.12
N MET A 60 5.59 1.10 7.77
CA MET A 60 4.91 0.98 9.07
C MET A 60 5.57 1.83 10.16
N GLN A 61 6.89 1.94 10.16
CA GLN A 61 7.66 2.69 11.17
C GLN A 61 7.37 4.18 11.19
N LYS A 62 7.08 4.77 10.03
CA LYS A 62 6.83 6.21 9.88
C LYS A 62 5.36 6.55 9.68
N GLN A 63 4.50 5.53 9.53
CA GLN A 63 3.09 5.67 9.17
C GLN A 63 2.89 6.59 7.94
N THR A 64 3.75 6.41 6.95
CA THR A 64 3.75 7.17 5.69
C THR A 64 3.78 6.24 4.49
N GLY A 65 3.22 6.69 3.37
CA GLY A 65 3.28 5.94 2.12
C GLY A 65 3.07 6.82 0.89
N VAL A 66 3.17 6.17 -0.27
CA VAL A 66 2.84 6.72 -1.57
C VAL A 66 1.90 5.76 -2.27
N ILE A 67 0.84 6.27 -2.88
CA ILE A 67 -0.01 5.51 -3.80
C ILE A 67 0.32 5.99 -5.21
N ALA A 68 0.81 5.09 -6.06
CA ALA A 68 0.88 5.35 -7.49
C ALA A 68 -0.45 4.95 -8.11
N LEU A 69 -1.23 5.94 -8.53
CA LEU A 69 -2.49 5.77 -9.24
C LEU A 69 -2.21 5.85 -10.74
N SER A 70 -2.64 4.83 -11.47
CA SER A 70 -2.63 4.84 -12.94
C SER A 70 -3.98 4.36 -13.48
N GLY A 71 -4.37 4.81 -14.67
CA GLY A 71 -5.61 4.36 -15.24
C GLY A 71 -5.99 5.03 -16.56
N THR A 72 -7.14 4.62 -17.08
CA THR A 72 -7.73 5.21 -18.29
C THR A 72 -9.16 5.64 -18.01
N TYR A 73 -9.46 6.88 -18.35
CA TYR A 73 -10.79 7.46 -18.27
C TYR A 73 -11.52 7.30 -19.59
N PHE A 74 -12.74 6.83 -19.53
CA PHE A 74 -13.65 6.62 -20.64
C PHE A 74 -14.89 7.48 -20.45
N LYS A 75 -15.40 8.03 -21.56
CA LYS A 75 -16.71 8.67 -21.63
C LYS A 75 -17.47 8.15 -22.84
N ASN A 76 -18.69 7.65 -22.65
CA ASN A 76 -19.45 6.97 -23.70
C ASN A 76 -18.63 5.85 -24.38
N ASP A 77 -17.98 5.01 -23.57
CA ASP A 77 -17.09 3.91 -23.95
C ASP A 77 -15.85 4.27 -24.79
N LYS A 78 -15.57 5.56 -25.02
CA LYS A 78 -14.37 6.02 -25.70
C LYS A 78 -13.31 6.44 -24.69
N ALA A 79 -12.08 5.97 -24.85
CA ALA A 79 -10.94 6.41 -24.04
C ALA A 79 -10.64 7.88 -24.34
N ILE A 80 -10.73 8.74 -23.33
CA ILE A 80 -10.53 10.20 -23.48
C ILE A 80 -9.17 10.62 -22.91
N ALA A 81 -8.74 10.03 -21.80
CA ALA A 81 -7.51 10.44 -21.12
C ALA A 81 -6.88 9.32 -20.30
N SER A 82 -5.58 9.49 -20.02
CA SER A 82 -4.83 8.67 -19.07
C SER A 82 -4.71 9.40 -17.74
N ILE A 83 -4.96 8.70 -16.64
CA ILE A 83 -4.81 9.19 -15.28
C ILE A 83 -3.49 8.66 -14.74
N ARG A 84 -2.60 9.53 -14.28
CA ARG A 84 -1.36 9.13 -13.59
C ARG A 84 -0.98 10.12 -12.51
N ARG A 85 -1.03 9.67 -11.25
CA ARG A 85 -0.77 10.50 -10.07
C ARG A 85 -0.06 9.72 -8.97
N ASP A 86 0.88 10.38 -8.30
CA ASP A 86 1.50 9.87 -7.08
C ASP A 86 0.97 10.64 -5.88
N VAL A 87 0.35 9.92 -4.95
CA VAL A 87 -0.30 10.48 -3.76
C VAL A 87 0.51 10.08 -2.53
N SER A 88 1.26 11.04 -1.98
CA SER A 88 1.93 10.85 -0.69
C SER A 88 0.90 11.01 0.43
N TYR A 89 0.93 10.10 1.41
CA TYR A 89 -0.02 10.10 2.51
C TYR A 89 0.64 9.73 3.83
N ILE A 90 -0.03 10.11 4.90
CA ILE A 90 0.19 9.61 6.26
C ILE A 90 -1.06 8.89 6.73
N TRP A 91 -0.96 8.02 7.73
CA TRP A 91 -2.15 7.46 8.36
C TRP A 91 -2.09 7.46 9.88
N THR A 92 -3.27 7.38 10.48
CA THR A 92 -3.46 7.05 11.89
C THR A 92 -4.31 5.79 11.97
N GLU A 93 -4.05 4.95 12.97
CA GLU A 93 -4.72 3.66 13.13
C GLU A 93 -5.37 3.53 14.50
N ASN A 94 -6.54 2.92 14.54
CA ASN A 94 -7.23 2.50 15.74
C ASN A 94 -7.78 1.09 15.51
N LYS A 95 -7.08 0.08 16.03
CA LYS A 95 -7.33 -1.34 15.71
C LYS A 95 -7.30 -1.55 14.20
N ASP A 96 -8.40 -2.03 13.62
CA ASP A 96 -8.52 -2.30 12.18
C ASP A 96 -8.96 -1.07 11.38
N SER A 97 -9.21 0.08 12.03
CA SER A 97 -9.63 1.32 11.38
C SER A 97 -8.43 2.21 11.07
N PHE A 98 -8.24 2.53 9.81
CA PHE A 98 -7.16 3.35 9.27
C PHE A 98 -7.73 4.63 8.68
N GLN A 99 -7.24 5.77 9.16
CA GLN A 99 -7.53 7.08 8.58
C GLN A 99 -6.29 7.57 7.83
N PHE A 100 -6.36 7.54 6.52
CA PHE A 100 -5.36 8.10 5.61
C PHE A 100 -5.60 9.59 5.42
N THR A 101 -4.53 10.37 5.35
CA THR A 101 -4.56 11.80 5.00
C THR A 101 -3.58 12.06 3.87
N SER A 102 -4.06 12.62 2.76
CA SER A 102 -3.22 13.02 1.64
C SER A 102 -2.34 14.21 2.06
N VAL A 103 -1.07 14.18 1.66
CA VAL A 103 -0.09 15.24 1.99
C VAL A 103 0.36 15.96 0.74
N LYS A 104 0.69 15.21 -0.31
CA LYS A 104 1.16 15.76 -1.59
C LYS A 104 0.59 14.95 -2.74
N ILE A 105 0.09 15.65 -3.75
CA ILE A 105 -0.36 15.06 -5.01
C ILE A 105 0.64 15.50 -6.08
N HIS A 106 1.22 14.55 -6.79
CA HIS A 106 2.07 14.81 -7.94
C HIS A 106 1.39 14.25 -9.20
N GLU A 107 1.06 15.13 -10.12
CA GLU A 107 0.55 14.76 -11.44
C GLU A 107 1.72 14.44 -12.35
N VAL A 108 1.72 13.24 -12.93
CA VAL A 108 2.85 12.76 -13.75
C VAL A 108 2.65 13.11 -15.23
N ASN A 109 1.40 13.28 -15.66
CA ASN A 109 1.06 13.66 -17.03
C ASN A 109 0.77 15.18 -17.08
N GLU A 110 1.32 15.89 -18.06
CA GLU A 110 1.05 17.33 -18.27
C GLU A 110 -0.40 17.56 -18.76
N ASP A 111 -0.99 16.59 -19.47
CA ASP A 111 -2.38 16.63 -19.96
C ASP A 111 -3.35 15.91 -19.00
N SER A 112 -3.35 16.31 -17.73
CA SER A 112 -4.28 15.76 -16.73
C SER A 112 -5.71 16.21 -16.99
N LEU A 113 -6.68 15.35 -16.68
CA LEU A 113 -8.10 15.75 -16.70
C LEU A 113 -8.35 16.85 -15.67
N PRO A 114 -9.30 17.76 -15.91
CA PRO A 114 -9.72 18.73 -14.92
C PRO A 114 -10.16 18.05 -13.62
N ASP A 115 -9.82 18.62 -12.47
CA ASP A 115 -10.11 18.02 -11.17
C ASP A 115 -11.59 17.73 -10.93
N ASN A 116 -12.49 18.57 -11.44
CA ASN A 116 -13.93 18.35 -11.33
C ASN A 116 -14.39 17.09 -12.08
N VAL A 117 -13.76 16.75 -13.20
CA VAL A 117 -14.04 15.52 -13.95
C VAL A 117 -13.45 14.31 -13.24
N LEU A 118 -12.32 14.48 -12.58
CA LEU A 118 -11.71 13.42 -11.78
C LEU A 118 -12.51 13.13 -10.52
N GLY A 119 -13.17 14.13 -9.93
CA GLY A 119 -14.06 13.99 -8.77
C GLY A 119 -15.23 13.03 -9.00
N ASP A 120 -15.65 12.83 -10.25
CA ASP A 120 -16.72 11.89 -10.60
C ASP A 120 -16.30 10.42 -10.37
N VAL A 121 -15.00 10.12 -10.44
CA VAL A 121 -14.47 8.75 -10.42
C VAL A 121 -13.40 8.50 -9.36
N LEU A 122 -12.86 9.56 -8.76
CA LEU A 122 -11.83 9.51 -7.72
C LEU A 122 -12.30 10.32 -6.51
N PRO A 123 -12.13 9.77 -5.29
CA PRO A 123 -12.26 10.57 -4.08
C PRO A 123 -11.28 11.74 -4.08
N ASP A 124 -11.72 12.85 -3.50
CA ASP A 124 -10.98 14.05 -3.11
C ASP A 124 -9.55 13.80 -2.59
N PHE A 125 -9.33 12.72 -1.84
CA PHE A 125 -8.02 12.28 -1.36
C PHE A 125 -6.96 12.09 -2.46
N PHE A 126 -7.37 11.67 -3.67
CA PHE A 126 -6.46 11.46 -4.80
C PHE A 126 -6.29 12.69 -5.69
N ILE A 127 -7.03 13.77 -5.38
CA ILE A 127 -7.09 14.99 -6.19
C ILE A 127 -6.43 16.14 -5.43
N TYR A 128 -6.70 16.26 -4.13
CA TYR A 128 -6.24 17.38 -3.31
C TYR A 128 -5.45 16.93 -2.06
N PRO A 129 -4.48 17.74 -1.60
CA PRO A 129 -3.81 17.51 -0.32
C PRO A 129 -4.74 17.82 0.86
N ASN A 130 -4.43 17.26 2.03
CA ASN A 130 -5.16 17.43 3.29
C ASN A 130 -6.59 16.88 3.28
N HIS A 131 -6.84 15.87 2.45
CA HIS A 131 -8.12 15.15 2.40
C HIS A 131 -7.97 13.75 2.95
N LYS A 132 -9.07 13.22 3.47
CA LYS A 132 -9.05 12.02 4.30
C LYS A 132 -9.81 10.87 3.66
N LEU A 133 -9.28 9.66 3.84
CA LEU A 133 -9.98 8.41 3.55
C LEU A 133 -9.97 7.54 4.79
N ASN A 134 -11.11 6.92 5.09
CA ASN A 134 -11.23 5.99 6.19
C ASN A 134 -11.52 4.60 5.64
N TYR A 135 -10.68 3.63 5.98
CA TYR A 135 -10.88 2.23 5.65
C TYR A 135 -10.76 1.38 6.91
N THR A 136 -11.55 0.31 6.95
CA THR A 136 -11.23 -0.83 7.81
C THR A 136 -10.47 -1.85 6.99
N ILE A 137 -9.26 -2.22 7.42
CA ILE A 137 -8.36 -3.12 6.70
C ILE A 137 -8.30 -4.45 7.43
N LEU A 138 -8.78 -5.50 6.77
CA LEU A 138 -8.83 -6.86 7.33
C LEU A 138 -7.81 -7.75 6.64
N LYS A 139 -6.98 -8.45 7.42
CA LYS A 139 -5.99 -9.39 6.88
C LYS A 139 -6.68 -10.64 6.30
N GLN A 140 -6.34 -11.01 5.07
CA GLN A 140 -6.86 -12.16 4.33
C GLN A 140 -5.69 -13.11 4.00
N GLY A 141 -5.17 -13.79 5.03
CA GLY A 141 -4.01 -14.66 4.91
C GLY A 141 -2.66 -13.92 4.94
N PRO A 142 -1.56 -14.54 4.46
CA PRO A 142 -0.21 -13.98 4.63
C PRO A 142 0.09 -12.77 3.74
N ARG A 143 -0.59 -12.62 2.60
CA ARG A 143 -0.28 -11.64 1.55
C ARG A 143 -1.48 -10.87 1.00
N GLY A 144 -2.66 -11.01 1.61
CA GLY A 144 -3.90 -10.38 1.17
C GLY A 144 -4.46 -9.43 2.23
N PHE A 145 -4.97 -8.30 1.78
CA PHE A 145 -5.62 -7.29 2.61
C PHE A 145 -6.95 -6.90 1.98
N LEU A 146 -8.03 -6.93 2.76
CA LEU A 146 -9.35 -6.48 2.33
C LEU A 146 -9.63 -5.09 2.90
N PHE A 147 -9.82 -4.13 2.01
CA PHE A 147 -10.21 -2.77 2.37
C PHE A 147 -11.72 -2.67 2.34
N THR A 148 -12.29 -2.15 3.42
CA THR A 148 -13.74 -2.03 3.61
C THR A 148 -14.13 -0.65 4.09
N VAL A 149 -15.34 -0.22 3.75
CA VAL A 149 -16.01 0.96 4.33
C VAL A 149 -17.27 0.47 5.03
N GLY A 150 -17.28 0.55 6.37
CA GLY A 150 -18.30 -0.11 7.18
C GLY A 150 -18.27 -1.62 6.96
N LYS A 151 -19.36 -2.18 6.40
CA LYS A 151 -19.47 -3.62 6.09
C LYS A 151 -19.25 -3.95 4.61
N ARG A 152 -18.93 -2.95 3.77
CA ARG A 152 -18.83 -3.12 2.31
C ARG A 152 -17.35 -3.29 1.91
N PRO A 153 -16.98 -4.40 1.26
CA PRO A 153 -15.66 -4.51 0.66
C PRO A 153 -15.55 -3.55 -0.52
N ILE A 154 -14.47 -2.77 -0.53
CA ILE A 154 -14.18 -1.84 -1.63
C ILE A 154 -13.18 -2.49 -2.57
N PHE A 155 -12.08 -3.02 -2.03
CA PHE A 155 -11.13 -3.76 -2.82
C PHE A 155 -10.29 -4.75 -2.02
N PHE A 156 -9.83 -5.78 -2.72
CA PHE A 156 -8.81 -6.70 -2.25
C PHE A 156 -7.46 -6.28 -2.81
N CYS A 157 -6.49 -6.15 -1.92
CA CYS A 157 -5.14 -5.76 -2.24
C CYS A 157 -4.22 -6.97 -1.96
N SER A 158 -3.41 -7.33 -2.94
CA SER A 158 -2.46 -8.43 -2.84
C SER A 158 -1.04 -7.99 -3.11
N ARG A 159 -0.09 -8.67 -2.46
CA ARG A 159 1.34 -8.58 -2.70
C ARG A 159 1.85 -9.69 -3.61
#